data_AF-A0A949ZI37-F1
#
_entry.id   AF-A0A949ZI37-F1
#
_cell.length_a   1.000
_cell.length_b   1.000
_cell.length_c   1.000
_cell.angle_alpha   90.00
_cell.angle_beta   90.00
_cell.angle_gamma   90.00
#
_symmetry.space_group_name_H-M   'P 1'
#
loop_
_entity.id
_entity.type
_entity.pdbx_description
1 polymer ?
#
loop_
_entity_poly.entity_id
_entity_poly.type
_entity_poly.pdbx_seq_one_letter_code
_entity_poly.pdbx_strand_id
1 'polypeptide(L)'
;MTARVVVEDVAWPVLGAQVAVVRDGRVLVQLRPWPPGWELPGGHCEEGENPAVTAAREAEEETGYRIRIVSLVGVYTWSGLRTVGDVLYVGEITGGRSRRSLEAWATRFVGLDELPRTLFPWLRQRIADSLEVWRGGPPVHRVQPVTLYHVAAFSTAWMQSPIDRLLHWMRRDSA
;
A
#
# COMPACT_ATOMS: atom_id res chain seq x y z
N MET A 1 13.85 1.15 -18.74
CA MET A 1 14.85 0.82 -17.69
C MET A 1 14.13 0.77 -16.34
N THR A 2 14.32 -0.27 -15.53
CA THR A 2 13.67 -0.39 -14.20
C THR A 2 14.27 0.62 -13.22
N ALA A 3 13.42 1.36 -12.49
CA ALA A 3 13.87 2.32 -11.48
C ALA A 3 14.65 1.64 -10.35
N ARG A 4 15.56 2.38 -9.69
CA ARG A 4 16.36 1.87 -8.57
C ARG A 4 16.25 2.78 -7.36
N VAL A 5 16.13 2.19 -6.17
CA VAL A 5 16.06 2.91 -4.89
C VAL A 5 17.14 2.37 -3.96
N VAL A 6 17.84 3.27 -3.28
CA VAL A 6 18.93 2.91 -2.36
C VAL A 6 18.38 2.79 -0.94
N VAL A 7 18.63 1.65 -0.31
CA VAL A 7 18.35 1.38 1.11
C VAL A 7 19.55 0.65 1.68
N GLU A 8 20.06 1.09 2.84
CA GLU A 8 21.25 0.51 3.48
C GLU A 8 22.45 0.44 2.52
N ASP A 9 22.70 1.51 1.76
CA ASP A 9 23.76 1.63 0.74
C ASP A 9 23.67 0.62 -0.43
N VAL A 10 22.58 -0.14 -0.53
CA VAL A 10 22.32 -1.09 -1.62
C VAL A 10 21.23 -0.56 -2.54
N ALA A 11 21.50 -0.53 -3.85
CA ALA A 11 20.54 -0.13 -4.87
C ALA A 11 19.66 -1.30 -5.33
N TRP A 12 18.37 -1.23 -5.04
CA TRP A 12 17.39 -2.26 -5.37
C TRP A 12 16.55 -1.88 -6.59
N PRO A 13 16.32 -2.80 -7.56
CA PRO A 13 15.39 -2.55 -8.65
C PRO A 13 13.95 -2.59 -8.15
N VAL A 14 13.14 -1.62 -8.57
CA VAL A 14 11.72 -1.53 -8.23
C VAL A 14 10.86 -1.36 -9.48
N LEU A 15 9.72 -2.04 -9.52
CA LEU A 15 8.73 -1.90 -10.60
C LEU A 15 7.53 -1.08 -10.19
N GLY A 16 7.18 -1.09 -8.91
CA GLY A 16 6.04 -0.36 -8.38
C GLY A 16 6.46 0.62 -7.29
N ALA A 17 5.62 1.64 -7.10
CA ALA A 17 5.75 2.58 -6.02
C ALA A 17 4.42 2.75 -5.29
N GLN A 18 4.48 2.70 -3.97
CA GLN A 18 3.33 2.82 -3.09
C GLN A 18 3.54 3.97 -2.10
N VAL A 19 2.43 4.47 -1.55
CA VAL A 19 2.47 5.44 -0.47
C VAL A 19 1.56 5.04 0.69
N ALA A 20 2.12 5.04 1.89
CA ALA A 20 1.39 5.01 3.14
C ALA A 20 1.05 6.45 3.53
N VAL A 21 -0.21 6.85 3.31
CA VAL A 21 -0.70 8.14 3.77
C VAL A 21 -1.07 8.02 5.24
N VAL A 22 -0.30 8.66 6.12
CA VAL A 22 -0.46 8.53 7.58
C VAL A 22 -1.24 9.72 8.12
N ARG A 23 -2.25 9.44 8.95
CA ARG A 23 -3.03 10.44 9.70
C ARG A 23 -3.41 9.87 11.05
N ASP A 24 -3.06 10.55 12.14
CA ASP A 24 -3.36 10.14 13.52
C ASP A 24 -2.94 8.69 13.85
N GLY A 25 -1.76 8.28 13.35
CA GLY A 25 -1.24 6.92 13.53
C GLY A 25 -2.00 5.82 12.77
N ARG A 26 -2.89 6.20 11.85
CA ARG A 26 -3.62 5.32 10.94
C ARG A 26 -3.13 5.51 9.51
N VAL A 27 -3.27 4.47 8.68
CA VAL A 27 -2.82 4.49 7.28
C VAL A 27 -4.03 4.40 6.35
N LEU A 28 -4.02 5.17 5.26
CA LEU A 28 -5.01 5.06 4.20
C LEU A 28 -4.82 3.75 3.44
N VAL A 29 -5.89 2.96 3.34
CA VAL A 29 -5.99 1.79 2.47
C VAL A 29 -7.16 1.97 1.51
N GLN A 30 -7.08 1.32 0.36
CA GLN A 30 -8.12 1.30 -0.66
C GLN A 30 -8.55 -0.12 -1.01
N LEU A 31 -9.81 -0.28 -1.37
CA LEU A 31 -10.36 -1.53 -1.87
C LEU A 31 -10.30 -1.53 -3.39
N ARG A 32 -9.42 -2.36 -3.95
CA ARG A 32 -9.38 -2.61 -5.40
C ARG A 32 -10.49 -3.57 -5.84
N PRO A 33 -10.98 -3.49 -7.09
CA PRO A 33 -12.02 -4.38 -7.58
C PRO A 33 -11.54 -5.78 -7.96
N TRP A 34 -10.35 -5.88 -8.57
CA TRP A 34 -9.87 -7.13 -9.16
C TRP A 34 -8.34 -7.30 -9.09
N PRO A 35 -7.84 -8.40 -8.50
CA PRO A 35 -8.58 -9.27 -7.57
C PRO A 35 -9.01 -8.45 -6.34
N PRO A 36 -10.20 -8.65 -5.76
CA PRO A 36 -10.69 -7.79 -4.70
C PRO A 36 -9.80 -7.93 -3.45
N GLY A 37 -9.37 -6.80 -2.91
CA GLY A 37 -8.46 -6.77 -1.75
C GLY A 37 -8.21 -5.36 -1.26
N TRP A 38 -7.93 -5.23 0.04
CA TRP A 38 -7.48 -3.96 0.58
C TRP A 38 -5.98 -3.80 0.36
N GLU A 39 -5.57 -2.68 -0.24
CA GLU A 39 -4.19 -2.34 -0.52
C GLU A 39 -3.79 -0.91 -0.16
N LEU A 40 -2.49 -0.62 -0.21
CA LEU A 40 -1.98 0.75 -0.19
C LEU A 40 -2.12 1.36 -1.59
N PRO A 41 -2.42 2.66 -1.71
CA PRO A 41 -2.37 3.34 -3.00
C PRO A 41 -1.00 3.24 -3.65
N GLY A 42 -0.98 3.06 -4.96
CA GLY A 42 0.25 2.90 -5.73
C GLY A 42 0.10 1.99 -6.94
N GLY A 43 1.09 2.08 -7.82
CA GLY A 43 1.04 1.45 -9.13
C GLY A 43 2.43 1.21 -9.71
N HIS A 44 2.46 0.92 -11.02
CA HIS A 44 3.70 0.67 -11.74
C HIS A 44 4.43 1.99 -12.03
N CYS A 45 5.74 2.00 -11.84
CA CYS A 45 6.58 3.11 -12.28
C CYS A 45 6.64 3.13 -13.81
N GLU A 46 6.38 4.29 -14.41
CA GLU A 46 6.63 4.49 -15.83
C GLU A 46 8.14 4.54 -16.13
N GLU A 47 8.52 4.32 -17.39
CA GLU A 47 9.93 4.31 -17.78
C GLU A 47 10.60 5.66 -17.53
N GLY A 48 11.62 5.68 -16.67
CA GLY A 48 12.35 6.89 -16.30
C GLY A 48 11.65 7.77 -15.26
N GLU A 49 10.45 7.40 -14.82
CA GLU A 49 9.73 8.13 -13.77
C GLU A 49 10.41 7.93 -12.40
N ASN A 50 10.46 9.01 -11.61
CA ASN A 50 10.90 8.92 -10.23
C ASN A 50 9.84 8.15 -9.42
N PRO A 51 10.19 7.06 -8.70
CA PRO A 51 9.20 6.28 -7.97
C PRO A 51 8.41 7.08 -6.92
N ALA A 52 8.98 8.12 -6.31
CA ALA A 52 8.25 9.00 -5.40
C ALA A 52 7.16 9.81 -6.13
N VAL A 53 7.42 10.21 -7.38
CA VAL A 53 6.44 10.89 -8.24
C VAL A 53 5.34 9.92 -8.64
N THR A 54 5.69 8.69 -9.04
CA THR A 54 4.73 7.62 -9.32
C THR A 54 3.79 7.41 -8.14
N ALA A 55 4.32 7.22 -6.93
CA ALA A 55 3.50 6.97 -5.75
C ALA A 55 2.52 8.11 -5.42
N ALA A 56 2.94 9.36 -5.61
CA ALA A 56 2.07 10.52 -5.39
C ALA A 56 0.98 10.66 -6.47
N ARG A 57 1.33 10.43 -7.74
CA ARG A 57 0.41 10.45 -8.88
C ARG A 57 -0.68 9.39 -8.72
N GLU A 58 -0.28 8.13 -8.51
CA GLU A 58 -1.19 6.99 -8.32
C GLU A 58 -2.15 7.24 -7.15
N ALA A 59 -1.63 7.73 -6.02
CA ALA A 59 -2.49 8.05 -4.88
C ALA A 59 -3.56 9.11 -5.20
N GLU A 60 -3.23 10.13 -6.00
CA GLU A 60 -4.21 11.12 -6.43
C GLU A 60 -5.25 10.53 -7.39
N GLU A 61 -4.81 9.74 -8.38
CA GLU A 61 -5.69 9.09 -9.36
C GLU A 61 -6.68 8.11 -8.70
N GLU A 62 -6.18 7.30 -7.78
CA GLU A 62 -6.95 6.24 -7.14
C GLU A 62 -7.84 6.79 -6.02
N THR A 63 -7.31 7.68 -5.17
CA THR A 63 -8.00 8.10 -3.94
C THR A 63 -8.59 9.51 -4.00
N GLY A 64 -8.11 10.35 -4.92
CA GLY A 64 -8.48 11.77 -5.00
C GLY A 64 -7.74 12.70 -4.03
N TYR A 65 -6.80 12.17 -3.23
CA TYR A 65 -5.96 12.97 -2.34
C TYR A 65 -4.66 13.38 -3.03
N ARG A 66 -4.31 14.66 -2.95
CA ARG A 66 -2.98 15.13 -3.31
C ARG A 66 -2.02 14.85 -2.16
N ILE A 67 -0.97 14.10 -2.47
CA ILE A 67 -0.01 13.61 -1.48
C ILE A 67 1.35 14.27 -1.70
N ARG A 68 1.95 14.76 -0.61
CA ARG A 68 3.37 15.12 -0.56
C ARG A 68 4.15 13.96 0.05
N ILE A 69 5.13 13.44 -0.68
CA ILE A 69 6.05 12.42 -0.16
C ILE A 69 6.95 13.05 0.90
N VAL A 70 7.07 12.37 2.05
CA VAL A 70 7.83 12.85 3.22
C VAL A 70 9.11 12.07 3.40
N SER A 71 9.03 10.74 3.34
CA SER A 71 10.15 9.86 3.67
C SER A 71 10.03 8.52 2.96
N LEU A 72 11.18 7.90 2.68
CA LEU A 72 11.28 6.53 2.20
C LEU A 72 11.00 5.58 3.36
N VAL A 73 10.04 4.67 3.20
CA VAL A 73 9.81 3.58 4.17
C VAL A 73 10.74 2.42 3.89
N GLY A 74 10.91 2.07 2.62
CA GLY A 74 11.73 0.92 2.29
C GLY A 74 11.48 0.35 0.92
N VAL A 75 12.25 -0.70 0.63
CA VAL A 75 12.08 -1.54 -0.56
C VAL A 75 11.64 -2.93 -0.12
N TYR A 76 10.57 -3.40 -0.72
CA TYR A 76 9.98 -4.70 -0.44
C TYR A 76 10.16 -5.59 -1.67
N THR A 77 11.10 -6.52 -1.58
CA THR A 77 11.29 -7.55 -2.60
C THR A 77 10.44 -8.76 -2.26
N TRP A 78 10.13 -9.58 -3.26
CA TRP A 78 9.41 -10.83 -3.03
C TRP A 78 10.31 -12.03 -3.30
N SER A 79 10.00 -13.14 -2.63
CA SER A 79 10.56 -14.45 -2.93
C SER A 79 9.45 -15.45 -3.25
N GLY A 80 9.77 -16.47 -4.07
CA GLY A 80 8.80 -17.46 -4.53
C GLY A 80 8.18 -17.10 -5.88
N LEU A 81 6.85 -16.97 -5.92
CA LEU A 81 6.09 -16.79 -7.17
C LEU A 81 6.23 -15.39 -7.82
N ARG A 82 6.94 -14.45 -7.18
CA ARG A 82 7.20 -13.09 -7.67
C ARG A 82 8.61 -12.69 -7.26
N THR A 83 9.34 -11.98 -8.12
CA THR A 83 10.78 -11.70 -7.94
C THR A 83 11.18 -10.24 -8.01
N VAL A 84 10.26 -9.33 -8.33
CA VAL A 84 10.58 -7.91 -8.52
C VAL A 84 9.92 -7.07 -7.47
N GLY A 85 10.62 -6.10 -6.85
CA GLY A 85 10.19 -5.35 -5.67
C GLY A 85 9.38 -4.07 -5.92
N ASP A 86 8.75 -3.59 -4.85
CA ASP A 86 8.13 -2.26 -4.78
C ASP A 86 8.93 -1.37 -3.83
N VAL A 87 8.90 -0.07 -4.08
CA VAL A 87 9.26 0.94 -3.08
C VAL A 87 8.01 1.45 -2.36
N LEU A 88 8.13 1.72 -1.07
CA LEU A 88 7.10 2.34 -0.26
C LEU A 88 7.60 3.64 0.35
N TYR A 89 6.75 4.66 0.31
CA TYR A 89 6.98 5.96 0.92
C TYR A 89 5.93 6.26 1.99
N VAL A 90 6.25 7.15 2.92
CA VAL A 90 5.27 7.86 3.75
C VAL A 90 4.90 9.16 3.06
N GLY A 91 3.61 9.47 3.06
CA GLY A 91 3.08 10.70 2.49
C GLY A 91 2.08 11.40 3.39
N GLU A 92 1.91 12.70 3.16
CA GLU A 92 0.95 13.55 3.85
C GLU A 92 -0.04 14.15 2.85
N ILE A 93 -1.31 14.25 3.25
CA ILE A 93 -2.35 14.92 2.46
C ILE A 93 -2.09 16.42 2.47
N THR A 94 -1.94 17.00 1.28
CA THR A 94 -1.85 18.46 1.09
C THR A 94 -3.11 19.06 0.48
N GLY A 95 -4.03 18.21 0.01
CA GLY A 95 -5.33 18.63 -0.48
C GLY A 95 -6.09 17.50 -1.17
N GLY A 96 -7.15 17.88 -1.88
CA GLY A 96 -8.04 16.91 -2.51
C GLY A 96 -9.10 16.39 -1.54
N ARG A 97 -9.85 15.37 -1.98
CA ARG A 97 -10.90 14.73 -1.19
C ARG A 97 -11.12 13.31 -1.67
N SER A 98 -11.55 12.43 -0.77
CA SER A 98 -11.86 11.05 -1.11
C SER A 98 -12.80 10.96 -2.32
N ARG A 99 -12.36 10.20 -3.32
CA ARG A 99 -13.08 9.91 -4.56
C ARG A 99 -13.08 8.40 -4.80
N ARG A 100 -14.11 7.93 -5.51
CA ARG A 100 -14.09 6.58 -6.12
C ARG A 100 -13.44 6.66 -7.49
N SER A 101 -12.57 5.70 -7.79
CA SER A 101 -12.06 5.47 -9.13
C SER A 101 -12.49 4.07 -9.60
N LEU A 102 -12.15 3.72 -10.85
CA LEU A 102 -12.31 2.36 -11.32
C LEU A 102 -11.42 1.37 -10.55
N GLU A 103 -10.31 1.86 -10.01
CA GLU A 103 -9.29 1.06 -9.32
C GLU A 103 -9.44 1.08 -7.79
N ALA A 104 -10.18 2.03 -7.23
CA ALA A 104 -10.46 2.16 -5.80
C ALA A 104 -11.95 2.39 -5.52
N TRP A 105 -12.64 1.33 -5.10
CA TRP A 105 -14.08 1.33 -4.80
C TRP A 105 -14.42 1.95 -3.45
N ALA A 106 -13.49 1.83 -2.49
CA ALA A 106 -13.61 2.40 -1.16
C ALA A 106 -12.21 2.76 -0.63
N THR A 107 -12.16 3.74 0.26
CA THR A 107 -10.94 4.14 0.98
C THR A 107 -11.25 4.24 2.48
N ARG A 108 -10.26 3.92 3.32
CA ARG A 108 -10.41 3.93 4.78
C ARG A 108 -9.09 4.17 5.48
N PHE A 109 -9.11 4.89 6.60
CA PHE A 109 -7.95 4.98 7.50
C PHE A 109 -8.00 3.89 8.55
N VAL A 110 -6.94 3.10 8.65
CA VAL A 110 -6.90 1.90 9.50
C VAL A 110 -5.71 1.89 10.44
N GLY A 111 -5.93 1.45 11.68
CA GLY A 111 -4.89 1.03 12.61
C GLY A 111 -4.44 -0.43 12.39
N LEU A 112 -3.32 -0.83 12.99
CA LEU A 112 -2.78 -2.20 12.92
C LEU A 112 -3.68 -3.27 13.58
N ASP A 113 -4.51 -2.83 14.52
CA ASP A 113 -5.52 -3.59 15.25
C ASP A 113 -6.86 -3.67 14.52
N GLU A 114 -7.06 -2.80 13.52
CA GLU A 114 -8.29 -2.68 12.75
C GLU A 114 -8.18 -3.32 11.35
N LEU A 115 -7.10 -4.02 11.01
CA LEU A 115 -6.89 -4.51 9.64
C LEU A 115 -7.95 -5.54 9.19
N PRO A 116 -8.51 -5.42 7.97
CA PRO A 116 -9.49 -6.37 7.47
C PRO A 116 -8.82 -7.70 7.12
N ARG A 117 -9.56 -8.81 7.22
CA ARG A 117 -9.09 -10.14 6.78
C ARG A 117 -8.76 -10.18 5.29
N THR A 118 -9.39 -9.31 4.50
CA THR A 118 -9.22 -9.19 3.05
C THR A 118 -8.12 -8.20 2.66
N LEU A 119 -7.25 -7.81 3.61
CA LEU A 119 -5.99 -7.11 3.31
C LEU A 119 -5.04 -8.06 2.60
N PHE A 120 -4.29 -7.57 1.61
CA PHE A 120 -3.23 -8.38 1.02
C PHE A 120 -2.21 -8.83 2.07
N PRO A 121 -1.75 -10.10 2.04
CA PRO A 121 -1.02 -10.70 3.17
C PRO A 121 0.25 -9.96 3.60
N TRP A 122 0.95 -9.32 2.65
CA TRP A 122 2.19 -8.61 2.89
C TRP A 122 2.02 -7.22 3.50
N LEU A 123 0.81 -6.66 3.50
CA LEU A 123 0.62 -5.25 3.87
C LEU A 123 0.58 -5.00 5.36
N ARG A 124 0.27 -5.98 6.21
CA ARG A 124 0.40 -5.80 7.67
C ARG A 124 1.81 -5.33 8.05
N GLN A 125 2.85 -5.94 7.46
CA GLN A 125 4.24 -5.57 7.70
C GLN A 125 4.55 -4.19 7.11
N ARG A 126 4.13 -3.91 5.88
CA ARG A 126 4.33 -2.61 5.22
C ARG A 126 3.69 -1.45 6.01
N ILE A 127 2.49 -1.66 6.55
CA ILE A 127 1.79 -0.68 7.40
C ILE A 127 2.55 -0.47 8.71
N ALA A 128 3.04 -1.54 9.34
CA ALA A 128 3.80 -1.42 10.58
C ALA A 128 5.10 -0.64 10.38
N ASP A 129 5.88 -0.99 9.34
CA ASP A 129 7.12 -0.30 8.99
C ASP A 129 6.86 1.17 8.64
N SER A 130 5.75 1.46 7.93
CA SER A 130 5.37 2.85 7.60
C SER A 130 5.11 3.69 8.84
N LEU A 131 4.45 3.12 9.85
CA LEU A 131 4.19 3.81 11.13
C LEU A 131 5.47 3.99 11.95
N GLU A 132 6.41 3.05 11.86
CA GLU A 132 7.73 3.15 12.49
C GLU A 132 8.57 4.27 11.85
N VAL A 133 8.65 4.29 10.51
CA VAL A 133 9.36 5.34 9.76
C VAL A 133 8.72 6.70 9.93
N TRP A 134 7.38 6.77 9.96
CA TRP A 134 6.67 8.01 10.26
C TRP A 134 7.00 8.57 11.65
N ARG A 135 7.36 7.71 12.61
CA ARG A 135 7.84 8.11 13.95
C ARG A 135 9.35 8.40 14.01
N GLY A 136 10.04 8.45 12.87
CA GLY A 136 11.47 8.72 12.76
C GLY A 136 12.36 7.48 12.70
N GLY A 137 11.79 6.29 12.49
CA GLY A 137 12.56 5.08 12.22
C GLY A 137 13.30 5.13 10.87
N PRO A 138 14.34 4.30 10.68
CA PRO A 138 15.10 4.23 9.43
C PRO A 138 14.32 3.48 8.33
N PRO A 139 14.63 3.73 7.04
CA PRO A 139 14.09 2.91 5.96
C PRO A 139 14.58 1.47 6.04
N VAL A 140 13.77 0.51 5.57
CA VAL A 140 14.08 -0.93 5.64
C VAL A 140 14.10 -1.59 4.27
N HIS A 141 14.92 -2.62 4.10
CA HIS A 141 14.74 -3.58 3.02
C HIS A 141 14.15 -4.87 3.59
N ARG A 142 13.05 -5.36 3.01
CA ARG A 142 12.43 -6.63 3.43
C ARG A 142 12.14 -7.55 2.25
N VAL A 143 12.44 -8.83 2.45
CA VAL A 143 12.05 -9.91 1.53
C VAL A 143 10.73 -10.50 2.03
N GLN A 144 9.69 -10.44 1.21
CA GLN A 144 8.34 -10.91 1.54
C GLN A 144 8.04 -12.22 0.80
N PRO A 145 7.88 -13.35 1.50
CA PRO A 145 7.63 -14.63 0.85
C PRO A 145 6.21 -14.69 0.27
N VAL A 146 6.08 -15.01 -1.01
CA VAL A 146 4.80 -15.30 -1.66
C VAL A 146 4.71 -16.80 -1.90
N THR A 147 4.05 -17.49 -0.96
CA THR A 147 3.86 -18.94 -0.98
C THR A 147 2.42 -19.30 -1.35
N LEU A 148 2.18 -20.56 -1.71
CA LEU A 148 0.82 -21.08 -1.95
C LEU A 148 -0.11 -20.89 -0.74
N TYR A 149 0.43 -20.95 0.48
CA TYR A 149 -0.32 -20.66 1.69
C TYR A 149 -0.88 -19.23 1.68
N HIS A 150 -0.07 -18.23 1.32
CA HIS A 150 -0.51 -16.83 1.25
C HIS A 150 -1.61 -16.65 0.19
N VAL A 151 -1.45 -17.28 -0.98
CA VAL A 151 -2.46 -17.23 -2.04
C VAL A 151 -3.77 -17.86 -1.57
N ALA A 152 -3.72 -19.06 -0.98
CA ALA A 152 -4.89 -19.77 -0.49
C ALA A 152 -5.59 -19.04 0.67
N ALA A 153 -4.83 -18.55 1.65
CA ALA A 153 -5.36 -17.80 2.79
C ALA A 153 -6.07 -16.51 2.33
N PHE A 154 -5.47 -15.74 1.43
CA PHE A 154 -6.10 -14.54 0.86
C PHE A 154 -7.35 -14.86 0.05
N SER A 155 -7.28 -15.88 -0.82
CA SER A 155 -8.41 -16.27 -1.68
C SER A 155 -9.63 -16.73 -0.88
N THR A 156 -9.39 -17.34 0.28
CA THR A 156 -10.46 -17.83 1.18
C THR A 156 -10.93 -16.79 2.19
N ALA A 157 -10.18 -15.71 2.41
CA ALA A 157 -10.51 -14.67 3.39
C ALA A 157 -11.88 -14.00 3.11
N TRP A 158 -12.25 -13.87 1.84
CA TRP A 158 -13.55 -13.34 1.42
C TRP A 158 -14.70 -14.27 1.80
N MET A 159 -14.53 -15.59 1.65
CA MET A 159 -15.54 -16.59 2.04
C MET A 159 -15.69 -16.70 3.56
N GLN A 160 -14.62 -16.42 4.30
CA GLN A 160 -14.58 -16.51 5.76
C GLN A 160 -14.97 -15.20 6.47
N SER A 161 -15.25 -14.14 5.71
CA SER A 161 -15.64 -12.84 6.25
C SER A 161 -17.17 -12.70 6.27
N PRO A 162 -17.79 -12.50 7.45
CA PRO A 162 -19.23 -12.24 7.53
C PRO A 162 -19.66 -11.07 6.63
N ILE A 163 -20.82 -11.20 5.97
CA ILE A 163 -21.30 -10.21 4.98
C ILE A 163 -21.48 -8.82 5.60
N ASP A 164 -21.96 -8.73 6.83
CA ASP A 164 -22.09 -7.49 7.59
C ASP A 164 -20.74 -6.79 7.77
N ARG A 165 -19.66 -7.54 8.03
CA ARG A 165 -18.31 -6.98 8.09
C ARG A 165 -17.83 -6.51 6.73
N LEU A 166 -18.08 -7.28 5.66
CA LEU A 166 -17.73 -6.85 4.30
C LEU A 166 -18.44 -5.55 3.93
N LEU A 167 -19.74 -5.47 4.19
CA LEU A 167 -20.54 -4.27 3.95
C LEU A 167 -20.10 -3.09 4.83
N HIS A 168 -19.73 -3.32 6.09
CA HIS A 168 -19.18 -2.29 6.97
C HIS A 168 -17.88 -1.70 6.38
N TRP A 169 -17.00 -2.54 5.85
CA TRP A 169 -15.75 -2.10 5.20
C TRP A 169 -15.97 -1.38 3.87
N MET A 170 -16.99 -1.77 3.12
CA MET A 170 -17.33 -1.13 1.84
C MET A 170 -18.10 0.19 1.99
N ARG A 171 -18.66 0.46 3.19
CA ARG A 171 -19.24 1.77 3.51
C ARG A 171 -18.12 2.81 3.63
N ARG A 172 -18.36 4.00 3.08
CA ARG A 172 -17.41 5.12 3.18
C ARG A 172 -17.18 5.47 4.65
N ASP A 173 -15.94 5.82 4.99
CA ASP A 173 -15.73 6.75 6.10
C ASP A 173 -16.47 8.05 5.72
N SER A 174 -17.40 8.48 6.58
CA SER A 174 -18.00 9.80 6.44
C SER A 174 -16.89 10.80 6.73
N ALA A 175 -16.63 11.71 5.77
CA ALA A 175 -15.62 12.75 5.90
C ALA A 175 -15.81 13.59 7.17
#